data_AF-A0A2T2RKD0-F1
#
_entry.id   AF-A0A2T2RKD0-F1
#
_cell.length_a   1.000
_cell.length_b   1.000
_cell.length_c   1.000
_cell.angle_alpha   90.00
_cell.angle_beta   90.00
_cell.angle_gamma   90.00
#
_symmetry.space_group_name_H-M   'P 1'
#
loop_
_entity.id
_entity.type
_entity.pdbx_description
1 polymer ?
#
loop_
_entity_poly.entity_id
_entity_poly.type
_entity_poly.pdbx_seq_one_letter_code
_entity_poly.pdbx_strand_id
1 'polypeptide(L)'
;MALVVLALALMATAAVVWGSPARGATEGGQTQDPPLAAAASDAGAQAAGVQAAGVQAPVSFPGQVGEIVENRTEQRVPTRRYRGSQRFDTAGLIATDAFDDPTHAVLARGDLFPDALSGSFLAGQLDAPILLTATDRLTGDTLSALDALAPDRVTLVGGEAAIGPEVVDQLTQRGFATERVGGADRFETASKVATLDDATVGQRDGHGPTAIVARADEFADALVAGTLSYTADFPLLLTGGEQLHPATESALQQRAIEHAIVPGGSTAVSDDVVDEIEALGIDVQRVAGPDRVATSVAFAQFMREELGFGLDRLNAAIGT
;
A
#
# COMPACT_ATOMS: atom_id res chain seq x y z
N MET A 1 4.22 -24.11 -9.14
CA MET A 1 3.06 -24.05 -8.23
C MET A 1 3.42 -23.02 -7.18
N ALA A 2 3.30 -21.73 -7.51
CA ALA A 2 3.76 -20.63 -6.69
C ALA A 2 2.64 -20.19 -5.75
N LEU A 3 2.88 -20.24 -4.45
CA LEU A 3 1.98 -19.76 -3.41
C LEU A 3 2.11 -18.23 -3.38
N VAL A 4 1.13 -17.50 -3.89
CA VAL A 4 1.12 -16.03 -3.83
C VAL A 4 0.51 -15.62 -2.49
N VAL A 5 1.32 -15.04 -1.59
CA VAL A 5 0.82 -14.48 -0.33
C VAL A 5 1.05 -12.97 -0.30
N LEU A 6 -0.06 -12.25 -0.10
CA LEU A 6 -0.21 -10.82 -0.32
C LEU A 6 0.33 -9.99 0.86
N ALA A 7 1.22 -9.04 0.58
CA ALA A 7 1.47 -7.90 1.45
C ALA A 7 0.47 -6.77 1.11
N LEU A 8 -0.46 -6.48 2.03
CA LEU A 8 -1.30 -5.29 2.02
C LEU A 8 -0.92 -4.45 3.24
N ALA A 9 -0.39 -3.25 2.99
CA ALA A 9 -0.14 -2.27 4.05
C ALA A 9 -1.48 -1.83 4.65
N LEU A 10 -1.80 -2.33 5.85
CA LEU A 10 -3.04 -2.03 6.56
C LEU A 10 -2.93 -0.74 7.36
N MET A 11 -3.73 0.25 6.96
CA MET A 11 -4.10 1.39 7.80
C MET A 11 -5.37 1.07 8.59
N ALA A 12 -5.26 1.10 9.92
CA ALA A 12 -6.39 1.37 10.80
C ALA A 12 -5.87 2.06 12.05
N THR A 13 -6.28 3.30 12.28
CA THR A 13 -6.16 3.97 13.59
C THR A 13 -7.56 4.09 14.19
N ALA A 14 -7.61 3.88 15.50
CA ALA A 14 -8.82 3.75 16.30
C ALA A 14 -9.74 4.98 16.24
N ALA A 15 -11.05 4.72 16.14
CA ALA A 15 -12.07 5.58 16.74
C ALA A 15 -13.07 4.69 17.46
N VAL A 16 -12.92 4.59 18.78
CA VAL A 16 -14.00 4.19 19.68
C VAL A 16 -14.93 5.39 19.82
N VAL A 17 -16.17 5.28 19.36
CA VAL A 17 -17.26 6.15 19.83
C VAL A 17 -18.34 5.25 20.40
N TRP A 18 -18.40 5.21 21.73
CA TRP A 18 -19.56 4.73 22.48
C TRP A 18 -20.50 5.90 22.72
N GLY A 19 -21.77 5.75 22.38
CA GLY A 19 -22.88 6.60 22.82
C GLY A 19 -24.17 6.01 22.25
N SER A 20 -25.24 5.74 22.99
CA SER A 20 -25.66 6.08 24.36
C SER A 20 -26.69 5.02 24.83
N PRO A 21 -27.26 5.13 26.05
CA PRO A 21 -28.59 5.74 26.07
C PRO A 21 -28.84 6.74 27.23
N ALA A 22 -29.44 7.86 26.84
CA ALA A 22 -30.41 8.74 27.50
C ALA A 22 -30.40 8.92 29.05
N ARG A 23 -30.33 10.18 29.50
CA ARG A 23 -31.42 10.92 30.19
C ARG A 23 -30.99 12.33 30.62
N GLY A 24 -31.82 13.33 30.29
CA GLY A 24 -32.22 14.39 31.24
C GLY A 24 -31.49 15.74 31.27
N ALA A 25 -32.21 16.77 30.81
CA ALA A 25 -32.32 18.13 31.38
C ALA A 25 -31.27 19.24 31.06
N THR A 26 -31.80 20.23 30.31
CA THR A 26 -31.74 21.70 30.47
C THR A 26 -30.46 22.52 30.22
N GLU A 27 -30.64 23.44 29.25
CA GLU A 27 -30.24 24.85 29.17
C GLU A 27 -28.80 25.28 28.83
N GLY A 28 -28.71 26.03 27.71
CA GLY A 28 -28.01 27.32 27.66
C GLY A 28 -26.72 27.39 26.84
N GLY A 29 -26.71 28.23 25.80
CA GLY A 29 -25.47 28.83 25.27
C GLY A 29 -25.27 28.70 23.76
N GLN A 30 -25.61 29.76 23.03
CA GLN A 30 -25.28 29.93 21.62
C GLN A 30 -23.77 30.14 21.40
N THR A 31 -23.25 29.65 20.28
CA THR A 31 -22.38 30.41 19.36
C THR A 31 -22.36 29.68 18.01
N GLN A 32 -22.77 30.41 16.97
CA GLN A 32 -22.75 30.01 15.58
C GLN A 32 -21.34 30.22 15.01
N ASP A 33 -20.92 29.34 14.12
CA ASP A 33 -20.00 29.67 13.02
C ASP A 33 -20.47 28.98 11.72
N PRO A 34 -20.25 29.60 10.54
CA PRO A 34 -21.06 29.39 9.33
C PRO A 34 -20.59 28.22 8.43
N PRO A 35 -21.45 27.74 7.51
CA PRO A 35 -21.15 26.62 6.63
C PRO A 35 -20.27 27.03 5.44
N LEU A 36 -19.25 26.22 5.13
CA LEU A 36 -18.56 26.29 3.84
C LEU A 36 -19.49 25.73 2.74
N ALA A 37 -19.87 26.63 1.84
CA ALA A 37 -20.77 26.40 0.74
C ALA A 37 -20.16 25.52 -0.35
N ALA A 38 -21.01 24.66 -0.91
CA ALA A 38 -20.77 23.93 -2.14
C ALA A 38 -20.62 24.89 -3.33
N ALA A 39 -19.62 24.64 -4.17
CA ALA A 39 -19.56 25.18 -5.53
C ALA A 39 -19.38 24.00 -6.48
N ALA A 40 -20.52 23.50 -6.98
CA ALA A 40 -20.58 22.70 -8.18
C ALA A 40 -20.74 23.65 -9.37
N SER A 41 -19.92 23.48 -10.40
CA SER A 41 -20.20 24.01 -11.74
C SER A 41 -20.04 22.90 -12.76
N ASP A 42 -21.14 22.60 -13.42
CA ASP A 42 -21.30 21.66 -14.53
C ASP A 42 -20.35 21.95 -15.69
N ALA A 43 -19.67 20.91 -16.16
CA ALA A 43 -19.25 20.77 -17.55
C ALA A 43 -19.46 19.31 -17.96
N GLY A 44 -20.47 19.08 -18.80
CA GLY A 44 -20.90 17.76 -19.22
C GLY A 44 -19.93 17.07 -20.17
N ALA A 45 -19.60 15.82 -19.85
CA ALA A 45 -19.15 14.83 -20.81
C ALA A 45 -19.92 13.52 -20.53
N GLN A 46 -20.64 13.04 -21.54
CA GLN A 46 -21.46 11.84 -21.45
C GLN A 46 -20.55 10.60 -21.41
N ALA A 47 -20.37 10.02 -20.23
CA ALA A 47 -19.83 8.67 -20.06
C ALA A 47 -20.99 7.65 -20.06
N ALA A 48 -20.85 6.58 -20.85
CA ALA A 48 -21.79 5.49 -20.93
C ALA A 48 -22.02 4.87 -19.54
N GLY A 49 -23.27 4.89 -19.09
CA GLY A 49 -23.63 4.50 -17.72
C GLY A 49 -23.43 3.01 -17.46
N VAL A 50 -22.53 2.70 -16.52
CA VAL A 50 -22.65 1.51 -15.69
C VAL A 50 -23.43 1.92 -14.46
N GLN A 51 -24.65 1.39 -14.29
CA GLN A 51 -25.45 1.62 -13.09
C GLN A 51 -24.72 1.02 -11.89
N ALA A 52 -24.31 1.87 -10.94
CA ALA A 52 -23.81 1.44 -9.64
C ALA A 52 -24.91 0.64 -8.93
N ALA A 53 -24.71 -0.67 -8.79
CA ALA A 53 -25.50 -1.47 -7.87
C ALA A 53 -25.34 -0.86 -6.47
N GLY A 54 -26.46 -0.52 -5.83
CA GLY A 54 -26.51 0.31 -4.62
C GLY A 54 -25.53 -0.14 -3.54
N VAL A 55 -24.74 0.81 -3.06
CA VAL A 55 -23.82 0.62 -1.92
C VAL A 55 -24.66 0.33 -0.68
N GLN A 56 -24.71 -0.94 -0.26
CA GLN A 56 -25.26 -1.33 1.03
C GLN A 56 -24.36 -0.83 2.15
N ALA A 57 -24.97 -0.51 3.30
CA ALA A 57 -24.29 -0.06 4.52
C ALA A 57 -23.10 -0.97 4.90
N PRO A 58 -22.06 -0.43 5.58
CA PRO A 58 -20.86 -1.19 5.89
C PRO A 58 -21.22 -2.45 6.69
N VAL A 59 -20.89 -3.60 6.10
CA VAL A 59 -21.10 -4.91 6.72
C VAL A 59 -20.27 -4.96 7.99
N SER A 60 -20.91 -5.09 9.16
CA SER A 60 -20.19 -5.40 10.40
C SER A 60 -19.70 -6.84 10.31
N PHE A 61 -18.39 -7.05 10.29
CA PHE A 61 -17.82 -8.39 10.20
C PHE A 61 -17.69 -9.02 11.59
N PRO A 62 -18.35 -10.16 11.86
CA PRO A 62 -18.13 -10.93 13.09
C PRO A 62 -16.78 -11.67 13.05
N GLY A 63 -16.12 -11.82 14.21
CA GLY A 63 -14.92 -12.65 14.40
C GLY A 63 -13.87 -12.03 15.34
N GLN A 64 -13.19 -12.86 16.14
CA GLN A 64 -12.01 -12.46 16.93
C GLN A 64 -10.71 -12.56 16.12
N VAL A 65 -9.64 -11.93 16.61
CA VAL A 65 -8.29 -11.93 16.02
C VAL A 65 -7.78 -13.37 15.90
N GLY A 66 -7.37 -13.79 14.70
CA GLY A 66 -6.84 -15.15 14.46
C GLY A 66 -7.91 -16.26 14.41
N GLU A 67 -9.20 -15.92 14.51
CA GLU A 67 -10.29 -16.91 14.42
C GLU A 67 -10.65 -17.17 12.95
N ILE A 68 -10.58 -18.44 12.53
CA ILE A 68 -11.27 -18.89 11.31
C ILE A 68 -12.77 -18.89 11.63
N VAL A 69 -13.49 -17.88 11.14
CA VAL A 69 -14.95 -17.89 11.23
C VAL A 69 -15.47 -18.77 10.10
N GLU A 70 -15.74 -20.05 10.38
CA GLU A 70 -16.62 -20.85 9.52
C GLU A 70 -18.03 -20.30 9.64
N ASN A 71 -18.46 -19.49 8.67
CA ASN A 71 -19.65 -18.70 8.87
C ASN A 71 -20.94 -19.53 8.75
N ARG A 72 -21.89 -19.15 9.61
CA ARG A 72 -23.26 -19.63 9.68
C ARG A 72 -23.99 -19.32 8.37
N THR A 73 -24.30 -20.38 7.65
CA THR A 73 -25.41 -20.54 6.68
C THR A 73 -25.55 -19.63 5.45
N GLU A 74 -24.86 -18.49 5.29
CA GLU A 74 -25.06 -17.64 4.08
C GLU A 74 -23.80 -17.01 3.43
N GLN A 75 -22.59 -17.17 3.96
CA GLN A 75 -21.36 -16.74 3.28
C GLN A 75 -20.71 -17.89 2.50
N ARG A 76 -20.58 -17.75 1.18
CA ARG A 76 -20.04 -18.78 0.27
C ARG A 76 -18.50 -18.81 0.17
N VAL A 77 -17.81 -17.89 0.82
CA VAL A 77 -16.35 -17.74 0.73
C VAL A 77 -15.77 -17.80 2.14
N PRO A 78 -14.80 -18.69 2.45
CA PRO A 78 -14.07 -18.68 3.71
C PRO A 78 -13.39 -17.32 3.92
N THR A 79 -13.48 -16.76 5.13
CA THR A 79 -12.90 -15.44 5.44
C THR A 79 -11.96 -15.52 6.63
N ARG A 80 -10.92 -14.67 6.59
CA ARG A 80 -9.97 -14.50 7.69
C ARG A 80 -9.74 -13.02 7.94
N ARG A 81 -9.64 -12.62 9.20
CA ARG A 81 -9.47 -11.23 9.63
C ARG A 81 -8.13 -11.04 10.34
N TYR A 82 -7.31 -10.14 9.81
CA TYR A 82 -6.11 -9.62 10.47
C TYR A 82 -6.41 -8.23 11.01
N ARG A 83 -6.38 -8.09 12.34
CA ARG A 83 -6.56 -6.81 13.01
C ARG A 83 -5.86 -6.84 14.36
N GLY A 84 -4.75 -6.13 14.44
CA GLY A 84 -4.07 -5.87 15.68
C GLY A 84 -4.67 -4.70 16.46
N SER A 85 -4.15 -4.49 17.67
CA SER A 85 -4.43 -3.29 18.47
C SER A 85 -3.92 -2.01 17.80
N GLN A 86 -2.85 -2.16 17.02
CA GLN A 86 -2.21 -1.11 16.23
C GLN A 86 -1.75 -1.69 14.87
N ARG A 87 -1.23 -0.81 14.02
CA ARG A 87 -0.70 -1.17 12.69
C ARG A 87 0.50 -2.12 12.75
N PHE A 88 1.34 -2.00 13.79
CA PHE A 88 2.51 -2.85 13.99
C PHE A 88 2.10 -4.30 14.24
N ASP A 89 1.17 -4.51 15.17
CA ASP A 89 0.51 -5.80 15.45
C ASP A 89 -0.21 -6.36 14.22
N THR A 90 -0.96 -5.53 13.50
CA THR A 90 -1.64 -5.97 12.26
C THR A 90 -0.65 -6.46 11.20
N ALA A 91 0.47 -5.74 11.00
CA ALA A 91 1.54 -6.17 10.09
C ALA A 91 2.18 -7.48 10.56
N GLY A 92 2.44 -7.62 11.86
CA GLY A 92 2.94 -8.85 12.47
C GLY A 92 2.03 -10.04 12.21
N LEU A 93 0.72 -9.91 12.47
CA LEU A 93 -0.27 -10.97 12.26
C LEU A 93 -0.35 -11.44 10.79
N ILE A 94 -0.23 -10.50 9.83
CA ILE A 94 -0.21 -10.85 8.41
C ILE A 94 1.08 -11.58 8.08
N ALA A 95 2.22 -11.05 8.52
CA ALA A 95 3.53 -11.63 8.25
C ALA A 95 3.65 -13.06 8.79
N THR A 96 3.28 -13.30 10.06
CA THR A 96 3.35 -14.63 10.69
C THR A 96 2.34 -15.62 10.15
N ASP A 97 1.33 -15.17 9.43
CA ASP A 97 0.41 -16.07 8.74
C ASP A 97 0.84 -16.37 7.30
N ALA A 98 1.51 -15.39 6.69
CA ALA A 98 1.91 -15.46 5.30
C ALA A 98 3.21 -16.23 5.10
N PHE A 99 4.09 -16.20 6.10
CA PHE A 99 5.43 -16.76 6.04
C PHE A 99 5.65 -17.64 7.27
N ASP A 100 6.24 -18.81 7.05
CA ASP A 100 6.64 -19.73 8.12
C ASP A 100 8.06 -19.39 8.61
N ASP A 101 9.07 -19.51 7.74
CA ASP A 101 10.49 -19.28 8.05
C ASP A 101 11.18 -18.43 6.94
N PRO A 102 10.84 -17.15 6.79
CA PRO A 102 11.41 -16.32 5.73
C PRO A 102 12.88 -16.00 6.03
N THR A 103 13.78 -16.07 5.04
CA THR A 103 15.20 -15.70 5.22
C THR A 103 15.40 -14.19 5.39
N HIS A 104 14.46 -13.39 4.87
CA HIS A 104 14.49 -11.93 4.91
C HIS A 104 13.21 -11.37 5.53
N ALA A 105 13.32 -10.20 6.15
CA ALA A 105 12.18 -9.34 6.44
C ALA A 105 12.48 -7.91 6.00
N VAL A 106 11.48 -7.23 5.43
CA VAL A 106 11.57 -5.80 5.10
C VAL A 106 10.98 -5.01 6.24
N LEU A 107 11.69 -3.98 6.73
CA LEU A 107 11.25 -3.12 7.80
C LEU A 107 11.06 -1.68 7.29
N ALA A 108 9.85 -1.16 7.42
CA ALA A 108 9.51 0.20 7.02
C ALA A 108 8.89 0.99 8.18
N ARG A 109 8.87 2.32 8.05
CA ARG A 109 8.26 3.20 9.06
C ARG A 109 6.72 3.09 9.02
N GLY A 110 6.09 2.93 10.18
CA GLY A 110 4.66 2.65 10.29
C GLY A 110 3.74 3.88 10.38
N ASP A 111 4.25 5.08 10.62
CA ASP A 111 3.44 6.30 10.72
C ASP A 111 3.49 7.17 9.44
N LEU A 112 4.44 6.90 8.54
CA LEU A 112 4.58 7.54 7.23
C LEU A 112 4.99 6.50 6.19
N PHE A 113 4.03 6.17 5.33
CA PHE A 113 4.02 4.97 4.49
C PHE A 113 4.67 5.01 3.10
N PRO A 114 5.13 6.15 2.52
CA PRO A 114 5.72 6.15 1.19
C PRO A 114 6.88 5.16 1.02
N ASP A 115 7.71 5.00 2.05
CA ASP A 115 8.83 4.06 2.04
C ASP A 115 8.33 2.60 2.09
N ALA A 116 7.24 2.33 2.82
CA ALA A 116 6.61 1.01 2.84
C ALA A 116 5.98 0.64 1.49
N LEU A 117 5.44 1.61 0.75
CA LEU A 117 4.86 1.37 -0.59
C LEU A 117 5.94 0.89 -1.56
N SER A 118 7.03 1.64 -1.68
CA SER A 118 8.16 1.26 -2.54
C SER A 118 8.86 -0.01 -2.05
N GLY A 119 8.85 -0.27 -0.73
CA GLY A 119 9.32 -1.52 -0.15
C GLY A 119 8.57 -2.78 -0.59
N SER A 120 7.38 -2.66 -1.20
CA SER A 120 6.63 -3.81 -1.76
C SER A 120 7.40 -4.52 -2.86
N PHE A 121 8.09 -3.76 -3.72
CA PHE A 121 8.95 -4.33 -4.76
C PHE A 121 10.09 -5.15 -4.14
N LEU A 122 10.81 -4.56 -3.18
CA LEU A 122 11.92 -5.24 -2.48
C LEU A 122 11.43 -6.49 -1.73
N ALA A 123 10.27 -6.41 -1.09
CA ALA A 123 9.68 -7.54 -0.39
C ALA A 123 9.36 -8.70 -1.35
N GLY A 124 8.88 -8.40 -2.57
CA GLY A 124 8.67 -9.40 -3.63
C GLY A 124 9.96 -10.05 -4.08
N GLN A 125 10.99 -9.23 -4.34
CA GLN A 125 12.33 -9.71 -4.75
C GLN A 125 12.98 -10.64 -3.71
N LEU A 126 12.69 -10.43 -2.43
CA LEU A 126 13.27 -11.20 -1.33
C LEU A 126 12.35 -12.33 -0.81
N ASP A 127 11.15 -12.49 -1.37
CA ASP A 127 10.09 -13.36 -0.81
C ASP A 127 9.90 -13.13 0.71
N ALA A 128 9.76 -11.86 1.08
CA ALA A 128 9.86 -11.41 2.46
C ALA A 128 8.57 -10.71 2.95
N PRO A 129 8.21 -10.84 4.24
CA PRO A 129 7.19 -10.01 4.85
C PRO A 129 7.65 -8.55 4.98
N ILE A 130 6.67 -7.64 4.98
CA ILE A 130 6.88 -6.24 5.39
C ILE A 130 6.38 -6.07 6.83
N LEU A 131 7.29 -5.70 7.71
CA LEU A 131 7.00 -5.30 9.08
C LEU A 131 7.13 -3.78 9.23
N LEU A 132 6.46 -3.25 10.25
CA LEU A 132 6.44 -1.81 10.53
C LEU A 132 7.20 -1.50 11.82
N THR A 133 7.87 -0.35 11.89
CA THR A 133 8.53 0.17 13.10
C THR A 133 8.17 1.64 13.36
N ALA A 134 8.35 2.10 14.59
CA ALA A 134 8.43 3.53 14.87
C ALA A 134 9.83 4.04 14.48
N THR A 135 9.97 5.36 14.34
CA THR A 135 11.25 6.00 13.95
C THR A 135 12.39 5.66 14.91
N ASP A 136 12.14 5.67 16.21
CA ASP A 136 13.15 5.62 17.27
C ASP A 136 13.19 4.29 18.03
N ARG A 137 12.31 3.33 17.71
CA ARG A 137 12.22 2.05 18.41
C ARG A 137 11.48 0.98 17.61
N LEU A 138 11.92 -0.26 17.78
CA LEU A 138 11.11 -1.43 17.44
C LEU A 138 9.98 -1.53 18.48
N THR A 139 8.75 -1.62 18.00
CA THR A 139 7.61 -1.84 18.91
C THR A 139 7.62 -3.28 19.42
N GLY A 140 7.00 -3.52 20.58
CA GLY A 140 6.85 -4.88 21.11
C GLY A 140 6.14 -5.83 20.13
N ASP A 141 5.19 -5.30 19.36
CA ASP A 141 4.47 -6.05 18.33
C ASP A 141 5.41 -6.47 17.18
N THR A 142 6.21 -5.53 16.69
CA THR A 142 7.22 -5.78 15.65
C THR A 142 8.26 -6.80 16.12
N LEU A 143 8.74 -6.66 17.36
CA LEU A 143 9.68 -7.60 17.96
C LEU A 143 9.10 -9.01 18.07
N SER A 144 7.85 -9.12 18.51
CA SER A 144 7.18 -10.41 18.62
C SER A 144 7.04 -11.10 17.26
N ALA A 145 6.76 -10.33 16.20
CA ALA A 145 6.72 -10.86 14.84
C ALA A 145 8.11 -11.29 14.34
N LEU A 146 9.16 -10.49 14.58
CA LEU A 146 10.53 -10.86 14.24
C LEU A 146 11.02 -12.10 14.98
N ASP A 147 10.69 -12.23 16.26
CA ASP A 147 11.05 -13.41 17.06
C ASP A 147 10.30 -14.67 16.58
N ALA A 148 9.06 -14.52 16.09
CA ALA A 148 8.27 -15.63 15.56
C ALA A 148 8.72 -16.08 14.17
N LEU A 149 9.09 -15.13 13.29
CA LEU A 149 9.53 -15.39 11.91
C LEU A 149 11.01 -15.76 11.83
N ALA A 150 11.81 -15.32 12.79
CA ALA A 150 13.25 -15.56 12.91
C ALA A 150 14.06 -15.37 11.59
N PRO A 151 13.91 -14.24 10.86
CA PRO A 151 14.64 -14.03 9.61
C PRO A 151 16.15 -13.87 9.85
N ASP A 152 16.97 -14.30 8.88
CA ASP A 152 18.42 -14.13 8.94
C ASP A 152 18.83 -12.65 8.78
N ARG A 153 18.09 -11.91 7.96
CA ARG A 153 18.37 -10.51 7.64
C ARG A 153 17.11 -9.65 7.63
N VAL A 154 17.23 -8.46 8.23
CA VAL A 154 16.22 -7.41 8.21
C VAL A 154 16.71 -6.25 7.34
N THR A 155 16.02 -5.97 6.24
CA THR A 155 16.34 -4.86 5.34
C THR A 155 15.44 -3.67 5.64
N LEU A 156 16.03 -2.58 6.08
CA LEU A 156 15.35 -1.32 6.39
C LEU A 156 15.09 -0.54 5.10
N VAL A 157 13.85 -0.15 4.84
CA VAL A 157 13.49 0.74 3.74
C VAL A 157 13.17 2.13 4.30
N GLY A 158 13.99 3.09 3.93
CA GLY A 158 13.96 4.47 4.42
C GLY A 158 15.30 4.93 4.99
N GLY A 159 15.56 6.24 4.89
CA GLY A 159 16.74 6.87 5.49
C GLY A 159 16.72 6.90 7.02
N GLU A 160 17.77 7.42 7.65
CA GLU A 160 17.87 7.51 9.12
C GLU A 160 16.78 8.40 9.75
N ALA A 161 16.30 9.40 9.02
CA ALA A 161 15.16 10.23 9.46
C ALA A 161 13.83 9.44 9.51
N ALA A 162 13.73 8.35 8.75
CA ALA A 162 12.57 7.45 8.76
C ALA A 162 12.75 6.34 9.80
N ILE A 163 13.92 5.72 9.85
CA ILE A 163 14.23 4.65 10.81
C ILE A 163 15.60 4.96 11.42
N GLY A 164 15.59 5.45 12.65
CA GLY A 164 16.76 5.93 13.38
C GLY A 164 17.77 4.84 13.74
N PRO A 165 18.98 5.24 14.17
CA PRO A 165 20.04 4.31 14.56
C PRO A 165 19.63 3.40 15.73
N GLU A 166 18.76 3.86 16.63
CA GLU A 166 18.31 3.10 17.79
C GLU A 166 17.57 1.81 17.38
N VAL A 167 16.86 1.82 16.25
CA VAL A 167 16.20 0.65 15.70
C VAL A 167 17.22 -0.37 15.19
N VAL A 168 18.26 0.10 14.49
CA VAL A 168 19.35 -0.74 13.98
C VAL A 168 20.12 -1.37 15.14
N ASP A 169 20.39 -0.61 16.19
CA ASP A 169 21.04 -1.10 17.40
C ASP A 169 20.20 -2.20 18.08
N GLN A 170 18.88 -2.01 18.19
CA GLN A 170 17.97 -3.02 18.75
C GLN A 170 17.93 -4.30 17.92
N LEU A 171 17.95 -4.21 16.58
CA LEU A 171 18.03 -5.37 15.68
C LEU A 171 19.38 -6.10 15.85
N THR A 172 20.48 -5.36 15.82
CA THR A 172 21.84 -5.92 15.89
C THR A 172 22.11 -6.57 17.24
N GLN A 173 21.66 -5.98 18.35
CA GLN A 173 21.78 -6.57 19.69
C GLN A 173 21.04 -7.90 19.82
N ARG A 174 20.05 -8.15 18.97
CA ARG A 174 19.29 -9.40 18.89
C ARG A 174 19.88 -10.41 17.90
N GLY A 175 20.93 -10.03 17.18
CA GLY A 175 21.64 -10.91 16.26
C GLY A 175 21.11 -10.89 14.82
N PHE A 176 20.16 -10.01 14.47
CA PHE A 176 19.72 -9.85 13.10
C PHE A 176 20.80 -9.15 12.27
N ALA A 177 21.10 -9.69 11.08
CA ALA A 177 21.86 -8.92 10.08
C ALA A 177 20.99 -7.78 9.56
N THR A 178 21.53 -6.58 9.47
CA THR A 178 20.76 -5.41 9.00
C THR A 178 21.37 -4.80 7.76
N GLU A 179 20.52 -4.44 6.80
CA GLU A 179 20.87 -3.66 5.62
C GLU A 179 19.90 -2.49 5.48
N ARG A 180 20.30 -1.40 4.82
CA ARG A 180 19.42 -0.24 4.61
C ARG A 180 19.40 0.19 3.15
N VAL A 181 18.20 0.36 2.63
CA VAL A 181 17.93 1.00 1.34
C VAL A 181 17.12 2.27 1.61
N GLY A 182 17.75 3.42 1.50
CA GLY A 182 17.12 4.70 1.86
C GLY A 182 17.75 5.90 1.15
N GLY A 183 16.90 6.83 0.70
CA GLY A 183 17.27 8.11 0.11
C GLY A 183 17.14 9.27 1.11
N ALA A 184 17.42 10.50 0.64
CA ALA A 184 17.18 11.71 1.41
C ALA A 184 15.68 11.96 1.65
N ASP A 185 14.83 11.47 0.74
CA ASP A 185 13.39 11.53 0.83
C ASP A 185 12.72 10.24 0.28
N ARG A 186 11.39 10.26 0.19
CA ARG A 186 10.57 9.14 -0.31
C ARG A 186 10.80 8.84 -1.79
N PHE A 187 11.10 9.85 -2.60
CA PHE A 187 11.30 9.69 -4.03
C PHE A 187 12.64 9.03 -4.30
N GLU A 188 13.69 9.50 -3.63
CA GLU A 188 15.01 8.88 -3.68
C GLU A 188 15.01 7.48 -3.07
N THR A 189 14.26 7.23 -1.99
CA THR A 189 14.11 5.88 -1.42
C THR A 189 13.47 4.94 -2.44
N ALA A 190 12.37 5.34 -3.07
CA ALA A 190 11.71 4.53 -4.10
C ALA A 190 12.63 4.28 -5.32
N SER A 191 13.36 5.31 -5.76
CA SER A 191 14.34 5.21 -6.83
C SER A 191 15.46 4.21 -6.50
N LYS A 192 16.04 4.27 -5.30
CA LYS A 192 17.07 3.32 -4.85
C LYS A 192 16.55 1.89 -4.75
N VAL A 193 15.36 1.69 -4.19
CA VAL A 193 14.72 0.37 -4.14
C VAL A 193 14.51 -0.18 -5.55
N ALA A 194 14.01 0.65 -6.47
CA ALA A 194 13.79 0.26 -7.86
C ALA A 194 15.09 -0.06 -8.62
N THR A 195 16.23 0.50 -8.21
CA THR A 195 17.53 0.43 -8.92
C THR A 195 18.58 -0.48 -8.29
N LEU A 196 18.21 -1.30 -7.30
CA LEU A 196 19.11 -2.30 -6.70
C LEU A 196 19.72 -3.22 -7.75
N ASP A 197 21.05 -3.39 -7.76
CA ASP A 197 21.76 -4.10 -8.83
C ASP A 197 21.21 -5.52 -9.10
N ASP A 198 20.86 -6.25 -8.05
CA ASP A 198 20.36 -7.63 -8.14
C ASP A 198 18.83 -7.73 -8.35
N ALA A 199 18.10 -6.60 -8.37
CA ALA A 199 16.66 -6.63 -8.53
C ALA A 199 16.25 -6.82 -10.01
N THR A 200 15.32 -7.75 -10.22
CA THR A 200 14.71 -8.04 -11.52
C THR A 200 13.49 -7.15 -11.72
N VAL A 201 13.36 -6.55 -12.90
CA VAL A 201 12.17 -5.79 -13.29
C VAL A 201 11.30 -6.68 -14.16
N GLY A 202 10.08 -6.94 -13.69
CA GLY A 202 9.09 -7.69 -14.42
C GLY A 202 8.62 -6.98 -15.69
N GLN A 203 8.00 -7.74 -16.57
CA GLN A 203 7.49 -7.27 -17.85
C GLN A 203 6.01 -7.64 -17.97
N ARG A 204 5.24 -6.85 -18.71
CA ARG A 204 3.85 -7.18 -19.07
C ARG A 204 3.86 -7.80 -20.46
N ASP A 205 3.12 -8.87 -20.72
CA ASP A 205 3.16 -9.51 -22.03
C ASP A 205 2.85 -8.54 -23.19
N GLY A 206 3.76 -8.46 -24.16
CA GLY A 206 3.66 -7.50 -25.28
C GLY A 206 4.17 -6.09 -24.96
N HIS A 207 4.61 -5.85 -23.73
CA HIS A 207 5.19 -4.62 -23.21
C HIS A 207 6.53 -4.94 -22.53
N GLY A 208 7.51 -4.04 -22.59
CA GLY A 208 8.82 -4.29 -21.99
C GLY A 208 8.84 -4.19 -20.45
N PRO A 209 10.02 -3.92 -19.86
CA PRO A 209 10.17 -3.65 -18.43
C PRO A 209 9.13 -2.65 -17.95
N THR A 210 8.36 -3.04 -16.93
CA THR A 210 7.18 -2.29 -16.47
C THR A 210 7.39 -1.74 -15.07
N ALA A 211 7.06 -0.46 -14.87
CA ALA A 211 7.07 0.18 -13.55
C ALA A 211 5.67 0.69 -13.17
N ILE A 212 5.48 0.94 -11.88
CA ILE A 212 4.30 1.64 -11.35
C ILE A 212 4.77 3.03 -10.92
N VAL A 213 4.06 4.08 -11.35
CA VAL A 213 4.37 5.47 -10.97
C VAL A 213 3.19 6.06 -10.23
N ALA A 214 3.35 6.31 -8.93
CA ALA A 214 2.28 6.77 -8.06
C ALA A 214 2.61 8.09 -7.34
N ARG A 215 1.57 8.83 -6.96
CA ARG A 215 1.75 10.05 -6.18
C ARG A 215 2.17 9.74 -4.73
N ALA A 216 3.07 10.55 -4.20
CA ALA A 216 3.71 10.29 -2.92
C ALA A 216 3.03 10.92 -1.68
N ASP A 217 2.13 11.88 -1.84
CA ASP A 217 1.45 12.60 -0.74
C ASP A 217 0.00 12.14 -0.52
N GLU A 218 -0.66 11.59 -1.55
CA GLU A 218 -2.01 11.02 -1.49
C GLU A 218 -2.01 9.61 -2.08
N PHE A 219 -1.86 8.62 -1.20
CA PHE A 219 -1.50 7.25 -1.55
C PHE A 219 -2.68 6.27 -1.62
N ALA A 220 -3.93 6.76 -1.50
CA ALA A 220 -5.11 5.89 -1.51
C ALA A 220 -5.17 5.02 -2.78
N ASP A 221 -4.85 5.61 -3.93
CA ASP A 221 -4.77 4.92 -5.20
C ASP A 221 -3.46 4.12 -5.36
N ALA A 222 -2.39 4.50 -4.66
CA ALA A 222 -1.11 3.78 -4.69
C ALA A 222 -1.13 2.45 -3.90
N LEU A 223 -1.98 2.35 -2.86
CA LEU A 223 -2.04 1.18 -1.97
C LEU A 223 -2.40 -0.11 -2.70
N VAL A 224 -3.28 -0.02 -3.70
CA VAL A 224 -3.71 -1.19 -4.48
C VAL A 224 -2.58 -1.71 -5.38
N ALA A 225 -1.62 -0.84 -5.71
CA ALA A 225 -0.50 -1.17 -6.57
C ALA A 225 0.64 -1.90 -5.83
N GLY A 226 0.67 -1.87 -4.50
CA GLY A 226 1.68 -2.57 -3.70
C GLY A 226 1.65 -4.09 -3.92
N THR A 227 0.46 -4.68 -4.02
CA THR A 227 0.30 -6.09 -4.36
C THR A 227 0.87 -6.43 -5.73
N LEU A 228 0.61 -5.58 -6.73
CA LEU A 228 1.15 -5.78 -8.07
C LEU A 228 2.68 -5.63 -8.07
N SER A 229 3.19 -4.63 -7.36
CA SER A 229 4.63 -4.39 -7.22
C SER A 229 5.36 -5.60 -6.62
N TYR A 230 4.78 -6.23 -5.60
CA TYR A 230 5.32 -7.43 -4.97
C TYR A 230 5.25 -8.67 -5.90
N THR A 231 4.13 -8.86 -6.60
CA THR A 231 3.85 -10.14 -7.28
C THR A 231 4.32 -10.21 -8.72
N ALA A 232 4.41 -9.07 -9.41
CA ALA A 232 4.82 -8.99 -10.80
C ALA A 232 6.21 -8.36 -10.97
N ASP A 233 6.94 -8.12 -9.87
CA ASP A 233 8.26 -7.49 -9.88
C ASP A 233 8.27 -6.12 -10.59
N PHE A 234 7.19 -5.36 -10.46
CA PHE A 234 7.13 -3.99 -11.00
C PHE A 234 7.60 -3.01 -9.93
N PRO A 235 8.71 -2.27 -10.14
CA PRO A 235 9.14 -1.26 -9.19
C PRO A 235 8.06 -0.18 -9.00
N LEU A 236 7.74 0.14 -7.75
CA LEU A 236 6.83 1.21 -7.39
C LEU A 236 7.62 2.49 -7.13
N LEU A 237 7.63 3.37 -8.12
CA LEU A 237 8.26 4.68 -8.09
C LEU A 237 7.24 5.75 -7.63
N LEU A 238 7.77 6.80 -7.01
CA LEU A 238 6.97 7.87 -6.42
C LEU A 238 7.20 9.19 -7.15
N THR A 239 6.16 10.00 -7.29
CA THR A 239 6.28 11.33 -7.93
C THR A 239 5.37 12.36 -7.27
N GLY A 240 5.59 13.64 -7.62
CA GLY A 240 4.64 14.71 -7.31
C GLY A 240 3.36 14.58 -8.13
N GLY A 241 2.30 15.27 -7.72
CA GLY A 241 1.01 15.21 -8.42
C GLY A 241 0.97 15.96 -9.74
N GLU A 242 1.84 16.96 -9.93
CA GLU A 242 1.80 17.86 -11.09
C GLU A 242 3.08 17.82 -11.93
N GLN A 243 4.17 17.24 -11.41
CA GLN A 243 5.48 17.19 -12.07
C GLN A 243 6.17 15.85 -11.75
N LEU A 244 6.82 15.25 -12.75
CA LEU A 244 7.63 14.05 -12.61
C LEU A 244 8.85 14.36 -11.76
N HIS A 245 9.05 13.58 -10.69
CA HIS A 245 10.21 13.78 -9.84
C HIS A 245 11.50 13.33 -10.54
N PRO A 246 12.62 14.09 -10.50
CA PRO A 246 13.87 13.73 -11.19
C PRO A 246 14.45 12.37 -10.78
N ALA A 247 14.29 11.99 -9.51
CA ALA A 247 14.72 10.67 -9.03
C ALA A 247 13.93 9.51 -9.67
N THR A 248 12.67 9.75 -10.02
CA THR A 248 11.79 8.79 -10.69
C THR A 248 12.09 8.73 -12.18
N GLU A 249 12.25 9.87 -12.84
CA GLU A 249 12.75 9.92 -14.22
C GLU A 249 14.07 9.13 -14.38
N SER A 250 15.03 9.37 -13.49
CA SER A 250 16.32 8.68 -13.50
C SER A 250 16.17 7.17 -13.33
N ALA A 251 15.28 6.72 -12.45
CA ALA A 251 15.03 5.29 -12.23
C ALA A 251 14.36 4.63 -13.45
N LEU A 252 13.38 5.30 -14.07
CA LEU A 252 12.71 4.83 -15.29
C LEU A 252 13.74 4.61 -16.41
N GLN A 253 14.65 5.57 -16.62
CA GLN A 253 15.71 5.46 -17.62
C GLN A 253 16.74 4.39 -17.27
N GLN A 254 17.23 4.36 -16.02
CA GLN A 254 18.25 3.40 -15.58
C GLN A 254 17.78 1.95 -15.71
N ARG A 255 16.48 1.70 -15.50
CA ARG A 255 15.89 0.38 -15.65
C ARG A 255 15.36 0.06 -17.05
N ALA A 256 15.55 0.98 -18.00
CA ALA A 256 15.03 0.87 -19.36
C ALA A 256 13.53 0.48 -19.34
N ILE A 257 12.76 1.18 -18.50
CA ILE A 257 11.31 0.99 -18.42
C ILE A 257 10.71 1.36 -19.78
N GLU A 258 9.89 0.48 -20.31
CA GLU A 258 9.18 0.67 -21.59
C GLU A 258 7.69 0.89 -21.37
N HIS A 259 7.16 0.50 -20.20
CA HIS A 259 5.75 0.66 -19.85
C HIS A 259 5.57 1.13 -18.40
N ALA A 260 4.68 2.09 -18.17
CA ALA A 260 4.36 2.62 -16.85
C ALA A 260 2.87 2.51 -16.54
N ILE A 261 2.55 1.98 -15.36
CA ILE A 261 1.19 1.94 -14.83
C ILE A 261 1.02 3.10 -13.85
N VAL A 262 0.02 3.95 -14.10
CA VAL A 262 -0.29 5.10 -13.25
C VAL A 262 -1.63 4.85 -12.54
N PRO A 263 -1.63 4.46 -11.25
CA PRO A 263 -2.86 4.32 -10.49
C PRO A 263 -3.44 5.70 -10.13
N GLY A 264 -4.76 5.82 -10.28
CA GLY A 264 -5.50 7.04 -9.93
C GLY A 264 -5.73 7.98 -11.12
N GLY A 265 -6.75 8.84 -10.95
CA GLY A 265 -7.17 9.80 -11.98
C GLY A 265 -6.19 10.95 -12.18
N SER A 266 -6.49 11.85 -13.12
CA SER A 266 -5.66 13.03 -13.40
C SER A 266 -5.55 14.01 -12.23
N THR A 267 -6.43 13.91 -11.22
CA THR A 267 -6.32 14.67 -9.97
C THR A 267 -5.28 14.08 -9.00
N ALA A 268 -4.94 12.79 -9.15
CA ALA A 268 -3.93 12.11 -8.37
C ALA A 268 -2.55 12.29 -9.02
N VAL A 269 -2.42 11.94 -10.29
CA VAL A 269 -1.22 12.17 -11.11
C VAL A 269 -1.68 12.88 -12.35
N SER A 270 -1.28 14.14 -12.55
CA SER A 270 -1.75 14.98 -13.66
C SER A 270 -1.43 14.37 -15.02
N ASP A 271 -2.12 14.85 -16.04
CA ASP A 271 -1.81 14.47 -17.42
C ASP A 271 -0.45 15.06 -17.85
N ASP A 272 -0.01 16.18 -17.26
CA ASP A 272 1.35 16.70 -17.47
C ASP A 272 2.44 15.69 -17.02
N VAL A 273 2.25 15.02 -15.88
CA VAL A 273 3.18 13.96 -15.44
C VAL A 273 3.16 12.77 -16.41
N VAL A 274 1.99 12.42 -16.96
CA VAL A 274 1.88 11.36 -17.96
C VAL A 274 2.62 11.75 -19.24
N ASP A 275 2.40 12.97 -19.75
CA ASP A 275 3.08 13.52 -20.92
C ASP A 275 4.61 13.54 -20.72
N GLU A 276 5.09 13.88 -19.52
CA GLU A 276 6.52 13.84 -19.17
C GLU A 276 7.09 12.41 -19.22
N ILE A 277 6.34 11.40 -18.77
CA ILE A 277 6.74 9.99 -18.86
C ILE A 277 6.72 9.51 -20.33
N GLU A 278 5.68 9.84 -21.09
CA GLU A 278 5.56 9.48 -22.51
C GLU A 278 6.66 10.14 -23.36
N ALA A 279 7.10 11.35 -23.01
CA ALA A 279 8.22 12.03 -23.64
C ALA A 279 9.56 11.27 -23.48
N LEU A 280 9.67 10.36 -22.50
CA LEU A 280 10.81 9.45 -22.35
C LEU A 280 10.73 8.23 -23.28
N GLY A 281 9.65 8.09 -24.06
CA GLY A 281 9.38 6.93 -24.92
C GLY A 281 8.73 5.76 -24.20
N ILE A 282 8.10 6.00 -23.05
CA ILE A 282 7.46 4.99 -22.20
C ILE A 282 5.96 4.99 -22.47
N ASP A 283 5.39 3.82 -22.74
CA ASP A 283 3.94 3.65 -22.90
C ASP A 283 3.25 3.74 -21.54
N VAL A 284 2.23 4.59 -21.39
CA VAL A 284 1.57 4.83 -20.10
C VAL A 284 0.16 4.28 -20.09
N GLN A 285 -0.14 3.45 -19.08
CA GLN A 285 -1.48 2.97 -18.80
C GLN A 285 -1.98 3.54 -17.46
N ARG A 286 -2.97 4.42 -17.53
CA ARG A 286 -3.69 4.91 -16.35
C ARG A 286 -4.77 3.91 -15.92
N VAL A 287 -4.80 3.56 -14.63
CA VAL A 287 -5.83 2.70 -14.03
C VAL A 287 -6.52 3.45 -12.90
N ALA A 288 -7.76 3.89 -13.11
CA ALA A 288 -8.46 4.78 -12.20
C ALA A 288 -9.97 4.53 -12.15
N GLY A 289 -10.57 4.81 -11.00
CA GLY A 289 -12.02 4.95 -10.85
C GLY A 289 -12.41 6.35 -10.36
N PRO A 290 -13.72 6.68 -10.31
CA PRO A 290 -14.22 7.95 -9.79
C PRO A 290 -13.91 8.20 -8.31
N ASP A 291 -13.56 7.16 -7.55
CA ASP A 291 -13.14 7.24 -6.15
C ASP A 291 -12.17 6.10 -5.83
N ARG A 292 -11.56 6.14 -4.63
CA ARG A 292 -10.58 5.13 -4.18
C ARG A 292 -11.09 3.69 -4.20
N VAL A 293 -12.40 3.49 -3.98
CA VAL A 293 -12.99 2.15 -4.00
C VAL A 293 -13.09 1.68 -5.44
N ALA A 294 -13.58 2.54 -6.33
CA ALA A 294 -13.65 2.23 -7.75
C ALA A 294 -12.27 2.05 -8.39
N THR A 295 -11.24 2.82 -7.98
CA THR A 295 -9.85 2.58 -8.38
C THR A 295 -9.40 1.19 -7.94
N SER A 296 -9.73 0.75 -6.72
CA SER A 296 -9.37 -0.61 -6.27
C SER A 296 -10.04 -1.71 -7.09
N VAL A 297 -11.29 -1.50 -7.51
CA VAL A 297 -12.00 -2.43 -8.40
C VAL A 297 -11.39 -2.44 -9.80
N ALA A 298 -11.09 -1.27 -10.37
CA ALA A 298 -10.43 -1.15 -11.67
C ALA A 298 -9.07 -1.84 -11.67
N PHE A 299 -8.29 -1.69 -10.59
CA PHE A 299 -6.99 -2.33 -10.45
C PHE A 299 -7.10 -3.86 -10.34
N ALA A 300 -8.07 -4.37 -9.56
CA ALA A 300 -8.34 -5.80 -9.48
C ALA A 300 -8.78 -6.40 -10.83
N GLN A 301 -9.59 -5.67 -11.60
CA GLN A 301 -9.97 -6.07 -12.97
C GLN A 301 -8.77 -6.08 -13.91
N PHE A 302 -7.96 -5.02 -13.88
CA PHE A 302 -6.71 -4.92 -14.64
C PHE A 302 -5.77 -6.10 -14.35
N MET A 303 -5.50 -6.41 -13.08
CA MET A 303 -4.65 -7.55 -12.71
C MET A 303 -5.19 -8.88 -13.25
N ARG A 304 -6.51 -9.07 -13.23
CA ARG A 304 -7.13 -10.30 -13.74
C ARG A 304 -7.06 -10.39 -15.27
N GLU A 305 -7.40 -9.31 -15.96
CA GLU A 305 -7.62 -9.30 -17.40
C GLU A 305 -6.30 -9.17 -18.18
N GLU A 306 -5.38 -8.36 -17.70
CA GLU A 306 -4.13 -8.02 -18.38
C GLU A 306 -2.93 -8.82 -17.88
N LEU A 307 -2.98 -9.32 -16.63
CA LEU A 307 -1.85 -10.01 -15.99
C LEU A 307 -2.18 -11.44 -15.56
N GLY A 308 -3.41 -11.91 -15.84
CA GLY A 308 -3.82 -13.30 -15.60
C GLY A 308 -3.95 -13.69 -14.13
N PHE A 309 -4.08 -12.72 -13.21
CA PHE A 309 -4.25 -13.02 -11.78
C PHE A 309 -5.60 -13.71 -11.51
N GLY A 310 -5.54 -14.77 -10.71
CA GLY A 310 -6.73 -15.47 -10.21
C GLY A 310 -7.46 -14.68 -9.12
N LEU A 311 -8.72 -15.03 -8.87
CA LEU A 311 -9.53 -14.51 -7.75
C LEU A 311 -9.61 -15.51 -6.58
N ASP A 312 -8.63 -16.42 -6.48
CA ASP A 312 -8.62 -17.49 -5.48
C ASP A 312 -8.49 -16.94 -4.04
N ARG A 313 -7.90 -15.75 -3.90
CA ARG A 313 -7.81 -15.00 -2.65
C ARG A 313 -8.01 -13.51 -2.91
N LEU A 314 -8.85 -12.88 -2.10
CA LEU A 314 -9.07 -11.43 -2.13
C LEU A 314 -8.89 -10.89 -0.72
N ASN A 315 -8.05 -9.87 -0.61
CA ASN A 315 -7.88 -9.12 0.63
C ASN A 315 -8.65 -7.80 0.51
N ALA A 316 -9.41 -7.47 1.55
CA ALA A 316 -10.17 -6.24 1.64
C ALA A 316 -9.77 -5.47 2.89
N ALA A 317 -9.63 -4.15 2.76
CA ALA A 317 -9.37 -3.22 3.85
C ALA A 317 -10.44 -2.12 3.87
N ILE A 318 -10.65 -1.50 5.02
CA ILE A 318 -11.60 -0.39 5.16
C ILE A 318 -10.84 0.91 4.86
N GLY A 319 -11.19 1.58 3.77
CA GLY A 319 -10.64 2.89 3.43
C GLY A 319 -11.39 4.00 4.15
N THR A 320 -10.99 4.33 5.38
CA THR A 320 -11.43 5.56 6.09
C THR A 320 -10.44 6.67 5.80
#